data_AF-A0A2N1W9H8-F1
#
_entry.id   AF-A0A2N1W9H8-F1
#
_cell.length_a   1.000
_cell.length_b   1.000
_cell.length_c   1.000
_cell.angle_alpha   90.00
_cell.angle_beta   90.00
_cell.angle_gamma   90.00
#
_symmetry.space_group_name_H-M   'P 1'
#
loop_
_entity.id
_entity.type
_entity.pdbx_description
1 polymer ?
#
loop_
_entity_poly.entity_id
_entity_poly.type
_entity_poly.pdbx_seq_one_letter_code
_entity_poly.pdbx_strand_id
1 'polypeptide(L)'
;MNTVPPWSYRAAVALAVPMVPHLLRSTGARTAHHGRLRAAERLTAWGERHRDPSRPLVWLHAASVGEGLSGAAVLGELKSRHPDIQTVFTHFSGSASEFGATIGADLHDFLPYDRRRDIDPLLAALRPTVLLFSRLDLWPLLATRASAIGSRLALIGATVRPDSGRLRWPVTSLIRPGYAALDLALAISNDDAARLARLGVTADRIVVTGDPRVDATIERIKSVSATGLAHHPGDPDTTMVAGSTWPEDELVLLEAFVRVRQRHPLARLVVAPHQPSAAHLTGLAALATRLDLPPPVSFRETEAARAPLVVVDQVGHLAASYASGGIAYVGGGIRNQRDPLRDRARRVATTGGRGTALSRC
;
A
#
# COMPACT_ATOMS: atom_id res chain seq x y z
N MET A 1 -23.45 -7.24 23.20
CA MET A 1 -22.45 -7.85 24.11
C MET A 1 -21.20 -8.13 23.29
N ASN A 2 -20.12 -7.37 23.50
CA ASN A 2 -18.85 -7.64 22.81
C ASN A 2 -18.25 -8.93 23.37
N THR A 3 -18.33 -10.00 22.58
CA THR A 3 -17.71 -11.26 22.95
C THR A 3 -16.20 -11.14 22.76
N VAL A 4 -15.42 -11.57 23.74
CA VAL A 4 -13.96 -11.71 23.59
C VAL A 4 -13.71 -12.84 22.58
N PRO A 5 -12.62 -12.81 21.77
CA PRO A 5 -12.29 -13.91 20.87
C PRO A 5 -12.24 -15.26 21.61
N PRO A 6 -12.62 -16.37 20.94
CA PRO A 6 -12.64 -17.68 21.56
C PRO A 6 -11.30 -18.04 22.20
N TRP A 7 -11.33 -18.87 23.25
CA TRP A 7 -10.09 -19.32 23.90
C TRP A 7 -9.13 -19.98 22.89
N SER A 8 -9.66 -20.67 21.88
CA SER A 8 -8.91 -21.31 20.80
C SER A 8 -8.14 -20.31 19.94
N TYR A 9 -8.71 -19.13 19.67
CA TYR A 9 -7.97 -18.04 19.01
C TYR A 9 -6.79 -17.59 19.87
N ARG A 10 -7.04 -17.32 21.16
CA ARG A 10 -6.00 -16.82 22.08
C ARG A 10 -4.89 -17.85 22.28
N ALA A 11 -5.23 -19.13 22.40
CA ALA A 11 -4.28 -20.23 22.50
C ALA A 11 -3.46 -20.36 21.21
N ALA A 12 -4.10 -20.31 20.04
CA ALA A 12 -3.41 -20.38 18.75
C ALA A 12 -2.39 -19.23 18.60
N VAL A 13 -2.75 -18.00 18.96
CA VAL A 13 -1.80 -16.86 18.93
C VAL A 13 -0.66 -17.09 19.92
N ALA A 14 -0.96 -17.48 21.17
CA ALA A 14 0.06 -17.69 22.19
C ALA A 14 1.08 -18.77 21.80
N LEU A 15 0.63 -19.86 21.16
CA LEU A 15 1.48 -20.95 20.67
C LEU A 15 2.22 -20.60 19.38
N ALA A 16 1.62 -19.80 18.50
CA ALA A 16 2.25 -19.42 17.23
C ALA A 16 3.47 -18.51 17.44
N VAL A 17 3.41 -17.54 18.35
CA VAL A 17 4.48 -16.55 18.55
C VAL A 17 5.87 -17.16 18.78
N PRO A 18 6.08 -18.12 19.72
CA PRO A 18 7.40 -18.72 19.92
C PRO A 18 7.86 -19.59 18.73
N MET A 19 6.94 -20.04 17.86
CA MET A 19 7.27 -20.83 16.67
C MET A 19 7.68 -19.95 15.48
N VAL A 20 7.31 -18.67 15.47
CA VAL A 20 7.60 -17.74 14.37
C VAL A 20 9.09 -17.74 13.98
N PRO A 21 10.09 -17.63 14.89
CA PRO A 21 11.51 -17.63 14.53
C PRO A 21 11.95 -18.81 13.65
N HIS A 22 11.37 -20.00 13.88
CA HIS A 22 11.70 -21.23 13.15
C HIS A 22 11.06 -21.28 11.75
N LEU A 23 10.02 -20.48 11.52
CA LEU A 23 9.31 -20.39 10.24
C LEU A 23 9.84 -19.25 9.35
N LEU A 24 10.57 -18.29 9.93
CA LEU A 24 11.04 -17.10 9.24
C LEU A 24 12.34 -17.34 8.46
N ARG A 25 12.22 -17.28 7.13
CA ARG A 25 13.34 -17.47 6.19
C ARG A 25 13.99 -16.17 5.73
N SER A 26 13.32 -15.02 5.83
CA SER A 26 13.84 -13.73 5.38
C SER A 26 14.29 -12.84 6.54
N THR A 27 15.34 -12.05 6.29
CA THR A 27 15.88 -11.05 7.23
C THR A 27 14.81 -10.04 7.66
N GLY A 28 14.05 -9.49 6.71
CA GLY A 28 13.00 -8.52 7.00
C GLY A 28 11.89 -9.07 7.92
N ALA A 29 11.54 -10.35 7.79
CA ALA A 29 10.54 -10.95 8.67
C ALA A 29 11.09 -11.18 10.09
N ARG A 30 12.38 -11.52 10.23
CA ARG A 30 13.04 -11.64 11.55
C ARG A 30 13.11 -10.29 12.26
N THR A 31 13.46 -9.22 11.54
CA THR A 31 13.41 -7.85 12.05
C THR A 31 12.02 -7.49 12.54
N ALA A 32 10.98 -7.77 11.75
CA ALA A 32 9.60 -7.55 12.17
C ALA A 32 9.24 -8.35 13.42
N HIS A 33 9.61 -9.63 13.50
CA HIS A 33 9.34 -10.45 14.68
C HIS A 33 9.97 -9.88 15.96
N HIS A 34 11.27 -9.53 15.91
CA HIS A 34 11.96 -8.92 17.05
C HIS A 34 11.37 -7.56 17.43
N GLY A 35 11.06 -6.72 16.44
CA GLY A 35 10.42 -5.43 16.66
C GLY A 35 9.12 -5.57 17.44
N ARG A 36 8.26 -6.53 17.04
CA ARG A 36 6.96 -6.81 17.65
C ARG A 36 7.02 -7.38 19.06
N LEU A 37 8.03 -8.20 19.37
CA LEU A 37 8.17 -8.79 20.70
C LEU A 37 8.33 -7.72 21.80
N ARG A 38 8.98 -6.60 21.47
CA ARG A 38 9.23 -5.48 22.40
C ARG A 38 8.32 -4.27 22.14
N ALA A 39 7.45 -4.34 21.14
CA ALA A 39 6.59 -3.22 20.77
C ALA A 39 5.62 -2.84 21.89
N ALA A 40 5.02 -3.84 22.56
CA ALA A 40 4.10 -3.59 23.67
C ALA A 40 4.77 -2.78 24.79
N GLU A 41 5.99 -3.16 25.17
CA GLU A 41 6.78 -2.45 26.18
C GLU A 41 7.08 -1.01 25.76
N ARG A 42 7.58 -0.79 24.53
CA ARG A 42 7.91 0.56 24.03
C ARG A 42 6.69 1.46 23.91
N LEU A 43 5.59 0.96 23.37
CA LEU A 43 4.35 1.71 23.21
C LEU A 43 3.72 2.04 24.57
N THR A 44 3.70 1.09 25.51
CA THR A 44 3.21 1.30 26.88
C THR A 44 4.05 2.36 27.59
N ALA A 45 5.38 2.23 27.52
CA ALA A 45 6.31 3.17 28.12
C ALA A 45 6.21 4.58 27.54
N TRP A 46 5.90 4.73 26.24
CA TRP A 46 5.58 6.03 25.67
C TRP A 46 4.26 6.58 26.21
N GLY A 47 3.22 5.73 26.28
CA GLY A 47 1.93 6.11 26.84
C GLY A 47 2.05 6.64 28.27
N GLU A 48 2.77 5.94 29.13
CA GLU A 48 2.98 6.34 30.53
C GLU A 48 3.73 7.68 30.68
N ARG A 49 4.61 8.03 29.73
CA ARG A 49 5.45 9.23 29.80
C ARG A 49 4.90 10.46 29.06
N HIS A 50 4.20 10.24 27.94
CA HIS A 50 3.87 11.31 26.99
C HIS A 50 2.38 11.39 26.64
N ARG A 51 1.55 10.41 27.04
CA ARG A 51 0.09 10.50 26.84
C ARG A 51 -0.48 11.58 27.76
N ASP A 52 -1.16 12.55 27.18
CA ASP A 52 -1.95 13.55 27.91
C ASP A 52 -3.43 13.14 27.88
N PRO A 53 -3.96 12.46 28.91
CA PRO A 53 -5.30 11.89 28.89
C PRO A 53 -6.44 12.90 28.66
N SER A 54 -6.19 14.22 28.78
CA SER A 54 -7.17 15.27 28.45
C SER A 54 -7.40 15.44 26.94
N ARG A 55 -6.43 15.01 26.12
CA ARG A 55 -6.48 15.12 24.65
C ARG A 55 -6.98 13.81 24.02
N PRO A 56 -7.72 13.86 22.89
CA PRO A 56 -8.09 12.66 22.16
C PRO A 56 -6.85 11.97 21.58
N LEU A 57 -6.88 10.63 21.50
CA LEU A 57 -5.82 9.83 20.87
C LEU A 57 -6.39 9.05 19.69
N VAL A 58 -5.84 9.26 18.50
CA VAL A 58 -6.11 8.46 17.31
C VAL A 58 -4.98 7.47 17.10
N TRP A 59 -5.30 6.17 17.16
CA TRP A 59 -4.37 5.11 16.83
C TRP A 59 -4.69 4.57 15.44
N LEU A 60 -3.79 4.75 14.49
CA LEU A 60 -3.87 4.16 13.15
C LEU A 60 -2.96 2.93 13.04
N HIS A 61 -3.52 1.82 12.58
CA HIS A 61 -2.77 0.62 12.23
C HIS A 61 -2.82 0.33 10.73
N ALA A 62 -1.65 0.17 10.10
CA ALA A 62 -1.52 -0.24 8.72
C ALA A 62 -0.36 -1.24 8.54
N ALA A 63 -0.64 -2.43 8.01
CA ALA A 63 0.31 -3.54 8.06
C ALA A 63 1.54 -3.33 7.15
N SER A 64 1.37 -2.56 6.08
CA SER A 64 2.36 -2.35 5.02
C SER A 64 2.47 -0.89 4.58
N VAL A 65 3.51 -0.56 3.82
CA VAL A 65 3.72 0.77 3.23
C VAL A 65 2.51 1.22 2.39
N GLY A 66 1.96 0.33 1.56
CA GLY A 66 0.82 0.68 0.71
C GLY A 66 -0.45 0.98 1.50
N GLU A 67 -0.66 0.31 2.63
CA GLU A 67 -1.76 0.60 3.54
C GLU A 67 -1.50 1.86 4.38
N GLY A 68 -0.24 2.07 4.76
CA GLY A 68 0.21 3.23 5.51
C GLY A 68 0.06 4.52 4.72
N LEU A 69 0.26 4.51 3.40
CA LEU A 69 0.01 5.66 2.53
C LEU A 69 -1.46 6.11 2.57
N SER A 70 -2.40 5.17 2.47
CA SER A 70 -3.83 5.49 2.58
C SER A 70 -4.20 5.95 4.00
N GLY A 71 -3.64 5.30 5.02
CA GLY A 71 -3.85 5.69 6.41
C GLY A 71 -3.28 7.07 6.74
N ALA A 72 -2.12 7.43 6.18
CA ALA A 72 -1.48 8.72 6.38
C ALA A 72 -2.34 9.87 5.83
N ALA A 73 -2.99 9.69 4.68
CA ALA A 73 -3.93 10.68 4.15
C ALA A 73 -5.11 10.92 5.11
N VAL A 74 -5.70 9.84 5.64
CA VAL A 74 -6.79 9.94 6.64
C VAL A 74 -6.30 10.61 7.92
N LEU A 75 -5.12 10.23 8.42
CA LEU A 75 -4.56 10.81 9.63
C LEU A 75 -4.22 12.30 9.47
N GLY A 76 -3.71 12.70 8.30
CA GLY A 76 -3.44 14.09 7.95
C GLY A 76 -4.72 14.93 7.95
N GLU A 77 -5.79 14.44 7.33
CA GLU A 77 -7.08 15.11 7.34
C GLU A 77 -7.64 15.25 8.78
N LEU A 78 -7.56 14.18 9.59
CA LEU A 78 -7.98 14.23 10.99
C LEU A 78 -7.19 15.26 11.81
N LYS A 79 -5.87 15.33 11.62
CA LYS A 79 -5.02 16.35 12.27
C LYS A 79 -5.39 17.76 11.85
N SER A 80 -5.74 17.97 10.58
CA SER A 80 -6.13 19.29 10.08
C SER A 80 -7.43 19.79 10.71
N ARG A 81 -8.40 18.89 10.92
CA ARG A 81 -9.71 19.20 11.53
C ARG A 81 -9.68 19.23 13.04
N HIS A 82 -8.79 18.46 13.65
CA HIS A 82 -8.63 18.34 15.10
C HIS A 82 -7.14 18.47 15.48
N PRO A 83 -6.59 19.70 15.52
CA PRO A 83 -5.17 19.92 15.78
C PRO A 83 -4.71 19.48 17.19
N ASP A 84 -5.65 19.27 18.11
CA ASP A 84 -5.41 18.87 19.49
C ASP A 84 -5.22 17.36 19.67
N ILE A 85 -5.46 16.52 18.66
CA ILE A 85 -5.33 15.07 18.81
C ILE A 85 -3.86 14.64 18.97
N GLN A 86 -3.65 13.64 19.82
CA GLN A 86 -2.42 12.83 19.82
C GLN A 86 -2.59 11.66 18.85
N THR A 87 -1.48 11.16 18.31
CA THR A 87 -1.48 10.16 17.24
C THR A 87 -0.45 9.06 17.45
N VAL A 88 -0.90 7.82 17.32
CA VAL A 88 -0.04 6.62 17.32
C VAL A 88 -0.21 5.93 15.98
N PHE A 89 0.90 5.58 15.34
CA PHE A 89 0.90 4.77 14.13
C PHE A 89 1.57 3.42 14.39
N THR A 90 0.93 2.32 14.01
CA THR A 90 1.56 0.99 14.08
C THR A 90 1.56 0.23 12.78
N HIS A 91 2.63 -0.56 12.57
CA HIS A 91 2.81 -1.37 11.36
C HIS A 91 3.22 -2.81 11.65
N PHE A 92 3.10 -3.68 10.65
CA PHE A 92 3.49 -5.10 10.77
C PHE A 92 4.84 -5.37 10.11
N SER A 93 5.06 -4.89 8.88
CA SER A 93 6.24 -5.26 8.10
C SER A 93 7.48 -4.43 8.49
N GLY A 94 8.66 -5.07 8.46
CA GLY A 94 9.94 -4.36 8.68
C GLY A 94 10.19 -3.29 7.62
N SER A 95 9.73 -3.51 6.38
CA SER A 95 9.78 -2.52 5.30
C SER A 95 8.92 -1.28 5.55
N ALA A 96 7.93 -1.35 6.43
CA ALA A 96 7.09 -0.20 6.79
C ALA A 96 7.71 0.66 7.91
N SER A 97 8.81 0.22 8.54
CA SER A 97 9.45 0.97 9.63
C SER A 97 10.01 2.32 9.18
N GLU A 98 10.70 2.36 8.03
CA GLU A 98 11.22 3.62 7.48
C GLU A 98 10.07 4.53 7.03
N PHE A 99 9.05 3.94 6.42
CA PHE A 99 7.84 4.67 6.00
C PHE A 99 7.08 5.29 7.18
N GLY A 100 6.94 4.57 8.29
CA GLY A 100 6.17 5.06 9.43
C GLY A 100 6.74 6.33 10.06
N ALA A 101 8.06 6.55 9.97
CA ALA A 101 8.67 7.82 10.38
C ALA A 101 8.18 9.02 9.53
N THR A 102 7.80 8.79 8.27
CA THR A 102 7.31 9.83 7.35
C THR A 102 5.84 10.20 7.57
N ILE A 103 5.08 9.41 8.34
CA ILE A 103 3.66 9.65 8.60
C ILE A 103 3.45 10.86 9.53
N GLY A 104 4.47 11.24 10.30
CA GLY A 104 4.37 12.36 11.24
C GLY A 104 3.42 12.10 12.40
N ALA A 105 3.29 10.84 12.84
CA ALA A 105 2.59 10.51 14.10
C ALA A 105 3.48 10.84 15.32
N ASP A 106 2.88 11.11 16.47
CA ASP A 106 3.63 11.41 17.72
C ASP A 106 4.41 10.20 18.22
N LEU A 107 3.92 8.99 17.90
CA LEU A 107 4.60 7.74 18.10
C LEU A 107 4.39 6.83 16.90
N HIS A 108 5.46 6.17 16.48
CA HIS A 108 5.43 5.13 15.46
C HIS A 108 6.21 3.90 15.93
N ASP A 109 5.59 2.72 15.87
CA ASP A 109 6.26 1.46 16.20
C ASP A 109 5.56 0.25 15.54
N PHE A 110 6.12 -0.94 15.70
CA PHE A 110 5.45 -2.18 15.33
C PHE A 110 4.15 -2.39 16.13
N LEU A 111 3.17 -3.05 15.52
CA LEU A 111 2.02 -3.57 16.27
C LEU A 111 2.46 -4.79 17.10
N PRO A 112 2.20 -4.87 18.42
CA PRO A 112 2.50 -6.07 19.19
C PRO A 112 1.68 -7.29 18.72
N TYR A 113 1.95 -8.46 19.30
CA TYR A 113 1.12 -9.65 19.06
C TYR A 113 -0.22 -9.55 19.79
N ASP A 114 -1.26 -10.24 19.29
CA ASP A 114 -2.62 -10.28 19.90
C ASP A 114 -2.68 -11.11 21.19
N ARG A 115 -1.77 -10.86 22.13
CA ARG A 115 -1.72 -11.55 23.41
C ARG A 115 -2.23 -10.61 24.48
N ARG A 116 -3.07 -11.13 25.37
CA ARG A 116 -3.65 -10.35 26.47
C ARG A 116 -2.59 -9.60 27.29
N ARG A 117 -1.45 -10.25 27.57
CA ARG A 117 -0.34 -9.66 28.32
C ARG A 117 0.31 -8.45 27.63
N ASP A 118 0.19 -8.35 26.31
CA ASP A 118 0.75 -7.25 25.53
C ASP A 118 -0.30 -6.14 25.33
N ILE A 119 -1.54 -6.53 25.05
CA ILE A 119 -2.63 -5.62 24.66
C ILE A 119 -3.27 -4.92 25.86
N ASP A 120 -3.49 -5.62 26.98
CA ASP A 120 -4.21 -5.03 28.13
C ASP A 120 -3.43 -3.84 28.75
N PRO A 121 -2.12 -3.94 29.07
CA PRO A 121 -1.34 -2.81 29.57
C PRO A 121 -1.20 -1.67 28.54
N LEU A 122 -1.01 -2.03 27.27
CA LEU A 122 -0.89 -1.07 26.19
C LEU A 122 -2.14 -0.20 26.05
N LEU A 123 -3.32 -0.81 26.06
CA LEU A 123 -4.59 -0.09 26.00
C LEU A 123 -4.84 0.75 27.25
N ALA A 124 -4.38 0.30 28.42
CA ALA A 124 -4.46 1.08 29.65
C ALA A 124 -3.58 2.33 29.61
N ALA A 125 -2.38 2.25 29.00
CA ALA A 125 -1.47 3.38 28.85
C ALA A 125 -1.89 4.35 27.73
N LEU A 126 -2.37 3.84 26.59
CA LEU A 126 -2.74 4.68 25.45
C LEU A 126 -4.16 5.24 25.56
N ARG A 127 -5.14 4.44 26.01
CA ARG A 127 -6.57 4.79 26.04
C ARG A 127 -7.04 5.51 24.75
N PRO A 128 -6.93 4.86 23.58
CA PRO A 128 -7.27 5.49 22.31
C PRO A 128 -8.74 5.91 22.28
N THR A 129 -9.01 7.12 21.80
CA THR A 129 -10.38 7.58 21.51
C THR A 129 -10.90 6.88 20.27
N VAL A 130 -10.03 6.75 19.25
CA VAL A 130 -10.33 6.08 17.99
C VAL A 130 -9.19 5.13 17.64
N LEU A 131 -9.52 3.90 17.23
CA LEU A 131 -8.59 2.94 16.65
C LEU A 131 -9.01 2.62 15.21
N LEU A 132 -8.16 2.98 14.27
CA LEU A 132 -8.34 2.80 12.84
C LEU A 132 -7.51 1.60 12.38
N PHE A 133 -8.16 0.61 11.78
CA PHE A 133 -7.52 -0.50 11.08
C PHE A 133 -7.53 -0.24 9.57
N SER A 134 -6.47 -0.63 8.87
CA SER A 134 -6.41 -0.55 7.41
C SER A 134 -6.72 -1.90 6.75
N ARG A 135 -7.50 -1.86 5.67
CA ARG A 135 -7.96 -2.99 4.85
C ARG A 135 -8.62 -4.13 5.62
N LEU A 136 -7.81 -5.12 6.05
CA LEU A 136 -8.26 -6.33 6.76
C LEU A 136 -7.28 -6.76 7.85
N ASP A 137 -6.29 -5.93 8.20
CA ASP A 137 -5.39 -6.24 9.32
C ASP A 137 -6.01 -5.86 10.66
N LEU A 138 -7.19 -6.44 10.91
CA LEU A 138 -7.89 -6.37 12.17
C LEU A 138 -7.43 -7.50 13.09
N TRP A 139 -7.06 -7.13 14.31
CA TRP A 139 -6.59 -8.02 15.37
C TRP A 139 -7.73 -8.22 16.40
N PRO A 140 -8.40 -9.39 16.44
CA PRO A 140 -9.63 -9.60 17.21
C PRO A 140 -9.54 -9.28 18.70
N LEU A 141 -8.44 -9.62 19.37
CA LEU A 141 -8.29 -9.33 20.80
C LEU A 141 -8.09 -7.83 21.01
N LEU A 142 -7.21 -7.19 20.25
CA LEU A 142 -7.05 -5.74 20.25
C LEU A 142 -8.38 -5.02 20.00
N ALA A 143 -9.13 -5.38 18.96
CA ALA A 143 -10.40 -4.75 18.63
C ALA A 143 -11.41 -4.89 19.78
N THR A 144 -11.67 -6.12 20.24
CA THR A 144 -12.65 -6.35 21.30
C THR A 144 -12.26 -5.68 22.63
N ARG A 145 -10.97 -5.65 22.98
CA ARG A 145 -10.46 -4.97 24.19
C ARG A 145 -10.52 -3.46 24.07
N ALA A 146 -10.14 -2.89 22.93
CA ALA A 146 -10.22 -1.45 22.68
C ALA A 146 -11.67 -0.97 22.76
N SER A 147 -12.61 -1.70 22.15
CA SER A 147 -14.04 -1.40 22.25
C SER A 147 -14.56 -1.53 23.70
N ALA A 148 -14.09 -2.53 24.46
CA ALA A 148 -14.48 -2.72 25.86
C ALA A 148 -14.04 -1.56 26.79
N ILE A 149 -12.99 -0.82 26.44
CA ILE A 149 -12.57 0.39 27.19
C ILE A 149 -13.15 1.68 26.60
N GLY A 150 -14.09 1.59 25.66
CA GLY A 150 -14.82 2.73 25.08
C GLY A 150 -14.22 3.33 23.81
N SER A 151 -13.18 2.72 23.23
CA SER A 151 -12.59 3.21 21.97
C SER A 151 -13.56 3.01 20.81
N ARG A 152 -13.67 3.99 19.92
CA ARG A 152 -14.38 3.84 18.65
C ARG A 152 -13.51 3.15 17.62
N LEU A 153 -14.04 2.17 16.92
CA LEU A 153 -13.29 1.34 15.98
C LEU A 153 -13.75 1.55 14.55
N ALA A 154 -12.82 1.84 13.64
CA ALA A 154 -13.12 1.89 12.22
C ALA A 154 -12.15 1.06 11.37
N LEU A 155 -12.66 0.51 10.28
CA LEU A 155 -11.87 -0.18 9.26
C LEU A 155 -11.89 0.64 7.97
N ILE A 156 -10.74 1.11 7.49
CA ILE A 156 -10.63 1.98 6.31
C ILE A 156 -10.13 1.21 5.09
N GLY A 157 -10.66 1.53 3.90
CA GLY A 157 -10.24 0.91 2.63
C GLY A 157 -10.43 -0.61 2.61
N ALA A 158 -11.51 -1.10 3.22
CA ALA A 158 -11.74 -2.50 3.45
C ALA A 158 -11.98 -3.26 2.13
N THR A 159 -11.20 -4.33 1.92
CA THR A 159 -11.30 -5.20 0.75
C THR A 159 -11.14 -6.65 1.17
N VAL A 160 -12.10 -7.50 0.79
CA VAL A 160 -12.09 -8.93 1.08
C VAL A 160 -12.08 -9.66 -0.25
N ARG A 161 -11.07 -10.50 -0.51
CA ARG A 161 -11.11 -11.35 -1.71
C ARG A 161 -12.16 -12.46 -1.57
N PRO A 162 -12.83 -12.89 -2.66
CA PRO A 162 -13.84 -13.93 -2.61
C PRO A 162 -13.31 -15.29 -2.10
N ASP A 163 -12.04 -15.57 -2.37
CA ASP A 163 -11.31 -16.79 -1.95
C ASP A 163 -10.58 -16.63 -0.60
N SER A 164 -10.80 -15.53 0.12
CA SER A 164 -10.13 -15.26 1.39
C SER A 164 -10.39 -16.36 2.40
N GLY A 165 -9.33 -16.95 2.95
CA GLY A 165 -9.43 -17.95 4.02
C GLY A 165 -10.17 -17.45 5.26
N ARG A 166 -10.26 -16.12 5.45
CA ARG A 166 -11.04 -15.48 6.53
C ARG A 166 -12.54 -15.74 6.42
N LEU A 167 -13.05 -16.03 5.23
CA LEU A 167 -14.46 -16.36 4.95
C LEU A 167 -14.79 -17.84 5.17
N ARG A 168 -13.79 -18.67 5.48
CA ARG A 168 -13.95 -20.11 5.66
C ARG A 168 -14.04 -20.44 7.15
N TRP A 169 -14.96 -21.34 7.49
CA TRP A 169 -14.97 -21.97 8.80
C TRP A 169 -13.73 -22.89 8.95
N PRO A 170 -13.07 -22.94 10.13
CA PRO A 170 -13.42 -22.28 11.39
C PRO A 170 -12.86 -20.85 11.55
N VAL A 171 -12.04 -20.37 10.63
CA VAL A 171 -11.35 -19.07 10.72
C VAL A 171 -12.33 -17.92 10.94
N THR A 172 -13.43 -17.88 10.18
CA THR A 172 -14.46 -16.86 10.33
C THR A 172 -14.96 -16.77 11.77
N SER A 173 -15.28 -17.91 12.41
CA SER A 173 -15.77 -17.93 13.79
C SER A 173 -14.74 -17.43 14.80
N LEU A 174 -13.45 -17.65 14.55
CA LEU A 174 -12.37 -17.19 15.43
C LEU A 174 -12.18 -15.67 15.38
N ILE A 175 -12.34 -15.06 14.21
CA ILE A 175 -12.10 -13.62 14.00
C ILE A 175 -13.37 -12.77 14.11
N ARG A 176 -14.55 -13.39 13.98
CA ARG A 176 -15.86 -12.72 13.99
C ARG A 176 -16.04 -11.72 15.14
N PRO A 177 -15.62 -12.00 16.38
CA PRO A 177 -15.79 -11.03 17.47
C PRO A 177 -15.05 -9.71 17.24
N GLY A 178 -13.90 -9.75 16.57
CA GLY A 178 -13.15 -8.55 16.20
C GLY A 178 -13.89 -7.69 15.18
N TYR A 179 -14.44 -8.30 14.13
CA TYR A 179 -15.21 -7.59 13.10
C TYR A 179 -16.55 -7.07 13.64
N ALA A 180 -17.20 -7.82 14.53
CA ALA A 180 -18.44 -7.39 15.18
C ALA A 180 -18.25 -6.19 16.14
N ALA A 181 -17.01 -5.95 16.60
CA ALA A 181 -16.69 -4.82 17.46
C ALA A 181 -16.54 -3.49 16.68
N LEU A 182 -16.45 -3.52 15.35
CA LEU A 182 -16.30 -2.31 14.53
C LEU A 182 -17.54 -1.41 14.67
N ASP A 183 -17.32 -0.12 14.90
CA ASP A 183 -18.36 0.92 14.85
C ASP A 183 -18.61 1.37 13.39
N LEU A 184 -17.58 1.29 12.53
CA LEU A 184 -17.64 1.70 11.13
C LEU A 184 -16.71 0.84 10.26
N ALA A 185 -17.16 0.42 9.09
CA ALA A 185 -16.34 -0.25 8.08
C ALA A 185 -16.55 0.41 6.71
N LEU A 186 -15.47 0.99 6.17
CA LEU A 186 -15.46 1.68 4.89
C LEU A 186 -14.98 0.73 3.80
N ALA A 187 -15.93 0.11 3.09
CA ALA A 187 -15.68 -0.84 2.03
C ALA A 187 -15.35 -0.13 0.70
N ILE A 188 -14.47 -0.72 -0.10
CA ILE A 188 -14.13 -0.16 -1.41
C ILE A 188 -15.17 -0.49 -2.50
N SER A 189 -16.03 -1.48 -2.26
CA SER A 189 -17.07 -1.91 -3.20
C SER A 189 -18.25 -2.57 -2.48
N ASN A 190 -19.40 -2.69 -3.15
CA ASN A 190 -20.57 -3.44 -2.65
C ASN A 190 -20.24 -4.91 -2.38
N ASP A 191 -19.41 -5.49 -3.24
CA ASP A 191 -18.92 -6.85 -3.13
C ASP A 191 -18.10 -7.07 -1.85
N ASP A 192 -17.24 -6.10 -1.52
CA ASP A 192 -16.47 -6.11 -0.28
C ASP A 192 -17.36 -5.88 0.94
N ALA A 193 -18.37 -5.00 0.83
CA ALA A 193 -19.35 -4.79 1.89
C ALA A 193 -20.12 -6.09 2.24
N ALA A 194 -20.60 -6.82 1.22
CA ALA A 194 -21.26 -8.11 1.42
C ALA A 194 -20.35 -9.13 2.12
N ARG A 195 -19.06 -9.15 1.78
CA ARG A 195 -18.08 -10.05 2.41
C ARG A 195 -17.69 -9.62 3.82
N LEU A 196 -17.65 -8.32 4.13
CA LEU A 196 -17.46 -7.83 5.49
C LEU A 196 -18.61 -8.21 6.41
N ALA A 197 -19.85 -8.14 5.92
CA ALA A 197 -21.02 -8.62 6.65
C ALA A 197 -20.89 -10.11 7.01
N ARG A 198 -20.38 -10.93 6.08
CA ARG A 198 -20.08 -12.36 6.33
C ARG A 198 -18.97 -12.59 7.37
N LEU A 199 -18.02 -11.66 7.49
CA LEU A 199 -16.98 -11.70 8.52
C LEU A 199 -17.51 -11.29 9.90
N GLY A 200 -18.69 -10.68 9.98
CA GLY A 200 -19.38 -10.34 11.22
C GLY A 200 -19.58 -8.86 11.49
N VAL A 201 -19.25 -7.98 10.54
CA VAL A 201 -19.55 -6.55 10.67
C VAL A 201 -21.07 -6.36 10.56
N THR A 202 -21.66 -5.56 11.44
CA THR A 202 -23.08 -5.22 11.37
C THR A 202 -23.37 -4.40 10.12
N ALA A 203 -24.41 -4.75 9.37
CA ALA A 203 -24.64 -4.20 8.02
C ALA A 203 -24.85 -2.67 8.01
N ASP A 204 -25.50 -2.11 9.03
CA ASP A 204 -25.72 -0.67 9.22
C ASP A 204 -24.43 0.11 9.52
N ARG A 205 -23.35 -0.58 9.87
CA ARG A 205 -22.02 0.00 10.11
C ARG A 205 -21.11 -0.08 8.90
N ILE A 206 -21.58 -0.64 7.78
CA ILE A 206 -20.80 -0.76 6.54
C ILE A 206 -21.21 0.36 5.59
N VAL A 207 -20.23 1.15 5.15
CA VAL A 207 -20.41 2.21 4.16
C VAL A 207 -19.47 1.95 2.99
N VAL A 208 -19.97 2.06 1.76
CA VAL A 208 -19.12 1.95 0.56
C VAL A 208 -18.61 3.32 0.18
N THR A 209 -17.30 3.52 0.26
CA THR A 209 -16.65 4.83 0.02
C THR A 209 -15.72 4.84 -1.18
N GLY A 210 -15.43 3.68 -1.76
CA GLY A 210 -14.35 3.54 -2.75
C GLY A 210 -12.97 3.37 -2.09
N ASP A 211 -11.93 3.39 -2.92
CA ASP A 211 -10.56 3.08 -2.49
C ASP A 211 -9.78 4.35 -2.12
N PRO A 212 -9.35 4.51 -0.85
CA PRO A 212 -8.60 5.70 -0.40
C PRO A 212 -7.24 5.86 -1.09
N ARG A 213 -6.74 4.85 -1.80
CA ARG A 213 -5.55 4.97 -2.66
C ARG A 213 -5.79 5.90 -3.84
N VAL A 214 -7.04 6.03 -4.31
CA VAL A 214 -7.41 6.98 -5.36
C VAL A 214 -7.21 8.40 -4.85
N ASP A 215 -7.75 8.71 -3.67
CA ASP A 215 -7.59 10.04 -3.04
C ASP A 215 -6.11 10.36 -2.79
N ALA A 216 -5.35 9.41 -2.22
CA ALA A 216 -3.92 9.58 -2.00
C ALA A 216 -3.13 9.78 -3.30
N THR A 217 -3.62 9.24 -4.42
CA THR A 217 -3.03 9.44 -5.75
C THR A 217 -3.37 10.83 -6.28
N ILE A 218 -4.61 11.27 -6.15
CA ILE A 218 -5.07 12.62 -6.53
C ILE A 218 -4.30 13.70 -5.76
N GLU A 219 -4.15 13.55 -4.44
CA GLU A 219 -3.38 14.50 -3.61
C GLU A 219 -1.88 14.52 -3.97
N ARG A 220 -1.31 13.36 -4.30
CA ARG A 220 0.08 13.31 -4.81
C ARG A 220 0.20 14.01 -6.16
N ILE A 221 -0.77 13.87 -7.06
CA ILE A 221 -0.77 14.58 -8.35
C ILE A 221 -0.84 16.09 -8.11
N LYS A 222 -1.77 16.57 -7.27
CA LYS A 222 -1.92 18.00 -6.94
C LYS A 222 -0.65 18.61 -6.35
N SER A 223 -0.01 17.92 -5.40
CA SER A 223 1.23 18.41 -4.78
C SER A 223 2.39 18.48 -5.77
N VAL A 224 2.47 17.54 -6.71
CA VAL A 224 3.45 17.55 -7.81
C VAL A 224 3.18 18.67 -8.83
N SER A 225 1.92 18.97 -9.12
CA SER A 225 1.56 20.14 -9.94
C SER A 225 1.98 21.45 -9.26
N ALA A 226 1.87 21.53 -7.93
CA ALA A 226 2.23 22.72 -7.15
C ALA A 226 3.75 22.95 -7.04
N THR A 227 4.58 21.91 -7.14
CA THR A 227 6.06 22.05 -7.10
C THR A 227 6.67 22.49 -8.44
N GLY A 228 5.86 22.72 -9.48
CA GLY A 228 6.36 23.11 -10.80
C GLY A 228 7.13 22.00 -11.53
N LEU A 229 7.14 20.76 -11.01
CA LEU A 229 7.82 19.62 -11.63
C LEU A 229 7.17 19.16 -12.96
N ALA A 230 6.03 19.74 -13.33
CA ALA A 230 5.34 19.55 -14.60
C ALA A 230 5.93 20.42 -15.74
N HIS A 231 7.25 20.59 -15.79
CA HIS A 231 7.88 21.64 -16.61
C HIS A 231 8.32 21.25 -18.03
N HIS A 232 7.95 20.08 -18.54
CA HIS A 232 8.34 19.74 -19.92
C HIS A 232 7.20 19.12 -20.73
N PRO A 233 6.08 19.84 -20.95
CA PRO A 233 5.05 19.35 -21.83
C PRO A 233 5.58 19.44 -23.26
N GLY A 234 5.93 18.30 -23.84
CA GLY A 234 5.59 18.14 -25.24
C GLY A 234 4.09 17.86 -25.35
N ASP A 235 3.60 17.71 -26.57
CA ASP A 235 2.17 17.54 -26.83
C ASP A 235 1.65 16.24 -26.19
N PRO A 236 0.70 16.30 -25.23
CA PRO A 236 0.14 15.12 -24.58
C PRO A 236 -0.47 14.14 -25.59
N ASP A 237 -1.11 14.61 -26.66
CA ASP A 237 -1.79 13.76 -27.65
C ASP A 237 -0.81 12.86 -28.42
N THR A 238 0.46 13.25 -28.44
CA THR A 238 1.54 12.49 -29.11
C THR A 238 2.53 11.86 -28.13
N THR A 239 2.32 12.05 -26.82
CA THR A 239 3.27 11.62 -25.79
C THR A 239 2.74 10.42 -25.02
N MET A 240 3.50 9.33 -25.05
CA MET A 240 3.30 8.15 -24.22
C MET A 240 4.27 8.18 -23.03
N VAL A 241 3.77 7.90 -21.83
CA VAL A 241 4.56 7.79 -20.60
C VAL A 241 4.54 6.34 -20.12
N ALA A 242 5.69 5.68 -20.19
CA ALA A 242 5.89 4.34 -19.68
C ALA A 242 6.57 4.41 -18.31
N GLY A 243 5.81 4.17 -17.24
CA GLY A 243 6.27 4.37 -15.88
C GLY A 243 6.47 3.09 -15.09
N SER A 244 7.45 3.08 -14.18
CA SER A 244 7.87 1.90 -13.41
C SER A 244 8.29 0.73 -14.31
N THR A 245 8.99 1.01 -15.42
CA THR A 245 9.42 0.00 -16.39
C THR A 245 10.55 -0.87 -15.85
N TRP A 246 10.56 -2.12 -16.30
CA TRP A 246 11.69 -3.03 -16.17
C TRP A 246 12.37 -3.23 -17.52
N PRO A 247 13.61 -3.75 -17.58
CA PRO A 247 14.32 -3.98 -18.85
C PRO A 247 13.51 -4.79 -19.87
N GLU A 248 12.68 -5.73 -19.41
CA GLU A 248 11.81 -6.53 -20.28
C GLU A 248 10.64 -5.74 -20.87
N ASP A 249 10.13 -4.75 -20.11
CA ASP A 249 9.13 -3.81 -20.63
C ASP A 249 9.78 -2.91 -21.69
N GLU A 250 10.96 -2.37 -21.40
CA GLU A 250 11.68 -1.40 -22.22
C GLU A 250 12.02 -1.94 -23.61
N LEU A 251 12.46 -3.20 -23.71
CA LEU A 251 12.71 -3.84 -25.01
C LEU A 251 11.48 -3.79 -25.91
N VAL A 252 10.33 -4.23 -25.38
CA VAL A 252 9.08 -4.29 -26.15
C VAL A 252 8.56 -2.88 -26.47
N LEU A 253 8.67 -1.96 -25.51
CA LEU A 253 8.22 -0.58 -25.68
C LEU A 253 9.03 0.15 -26.73
N LEU A 254 10.37 0.04 -26.73
CA LEU A 254 11.21 0.72 -27.71
C LEU A 254 11.02 0.13 -29.12
N GLU A 255 10.89 -1.19 -29.26
CA GLU A 255 10.57 -1.82 -30.55
C GLU A 255 9.21 -1.36 -31.10
N ALA A 256 8.20 -1.27 -30.24
CA ALA A 256 6.89 -0.74 -30.61
C ALA A 256 6.99 0.74 -30.99
N PHE A 257 7.77 1.52 -30.25
CA PHE A 257 7.95 2.94 -30.47
C PHE A 257 8.59 3.25 -31.83
N VAL A 258 9.58 2.47 -32.27
CA VAL A 258 10.15 2.57 -33.63
C VAL A 258 9.04 2.47 -34.69
N ARG A 259 8.15 1.48 -34.57
CA ARG A 259 7.03 1.28 -35.52
C ARG A 259 6.00 2.40 -35.45
N VAL A 260 5.73 2.92 -34.26
CA VAL A 260 4.81 4.06 -34.09
C VAL A 260 5.38 5.31 -34.76
N ARG A 261 6.68 5.60 -34.57
CA ARG A 261 7.31 6.78 -35.18
C ARG A 261 7.36 6.76 -36.70
N GLN A 262 7.36 5.58 -37.32
CA GLN A 262 7.24 5.45 -38.78
C GLN A 262 5.91 6.02 -39.32
N ARG A 263 4.82 5.96 -38.52
CA ARG A 263 3.49 6.46 -38.90
C ARG A 263 3.16 7.80 -38.26
N HIS A 264 3.75 8.08 -37.10
CA HIS A 264 3.53 9.28 -36.30
C HIS A 264 4.90 9.87 -35.93
N PRO A 265 5.55 10.65 -36.82
CA PRO A 265 6.92 11.13 -36.61
C PRO A 265 7.11 11.99 -35.36
N LEU A 266 6.03 12.66 -34.93
CA LEU A 266 5.95 13.50 -33.74
C LEU A 266 5.73 12.70 -32.44
N ALA A 267 5.51 11.38 -32.51
CA ALA A 267 5.30 10.57 -31.32
C ALA A 267 6.52 10.62 -30.39
N ARG A 268 6.24 10.75 -29.09
CA ARG A 268 7.22 10.84 -28.02
C ARG A 268 7.01 9.71 -27.02
N LEU A 269 8.11 9.22 -26.46
CA LEU A 269 8.11 8.22 -25.39
C LEU A 269 8.92 8.74 -24.21
N VAL A 270 8.26 8.88 -23.06
CA VAL A 270 8.89 9.13 -21.76
C VAL A 270 8.98 7.80 -21.03
N VAL A 271 10.19 7.35 -20.71
CA VAL A 271 10.43 6.11 -19.96
C VAL A 271 10.87 6.46 -18.55
N ALA A 272 10.15 5.98 -17.54
CA ALA A 272 10.53 6.10 -16.14
C ALA A 272 10.84 4.72 -15.56
N PRO A 273 12.12 4.31 -15.54
CA PRO A 273 12.55 3.02 -15.01
C PRO A 273 12.14 2.83 -13.55
N HIS A 274 11.82 1.59 -13.16
CA HIS A 274 11.50 1.24 -11.78
C HIS A 274 12.65 1.57 -10.81
N GLN A 275 13.89 1.49 -11.29
CA GLN A 275 15.09 1.92 -10.59
C GLN A 275 16.07 2.56 -11.59
N PRO A 276 16.25 3.89 -11.59
CA PRO A 276 17.13 4.59 -12.54
C PRO A 276 18.60 4.55 -12.09
N SER A 277 19.18 3.36 -11.98
CA SER A 277 20.62 3.23 -11.71
C SER A 277 21.45 3.59 -12.95
N ALA A 278 22.69 4.03 -12.78
CA ALA A 278 23.58 4.35 -13.90
C ALA A 278 23.73 3.18 -14.90
N ALA A 279 23.79 1.94 -14.38
CA ALA A 279 23.84 0.74 -15.20
C ALA A 279 22.55 0.53 -16.01
N HIS A 280 21.38 0.77 -15.40
CA HIS A 280 20.09 0.65 -16.07
C HIS A 280 19.94 1.70 -17.19
N LEU A 281 20.25 2.96 -16.88
CA LEU A 281 20.18 4.06 -17.86
C LEU A 281 21.12 3.84 -19.04
N THR A 282 22.34 3.36 -18.78
CA THR A 282 23.30 2.96 -19.83
C THR A 282 22.74 1.84 -20.71
N GLY A 283 22.09 0.84 -20.10
CA GLY A 283 21.45 -0.26 -20.83
C GLY A 283 20.31 0.21 -21.74
N LEU A 284 19.48 1.14 -21.25
CA LEU A 284 18.39 1.75 -22.02
C LEU A 284 18.93 2.57 -23.20
N ALA A 285 19.97 3.38 -22.98
CA ALA A 285 20.63 4.13 -24.06
C ALA A 285 21.23 3.19 -25.13
N ALA A 286 21.92 2.12 -24.72
CA ALA A 286 22.46 1.13 -25.65
C ALA A 286 21.35 0.42 -26.44
N LEU A 287 20.22 0.11 -25.80
CA LEU A 287 19.07 -0.47 -26.48
C LEU A 287 18.47 0.49 -27.51
N ALA A 288 18.34 1.78 -27.18
CA ALA A 288 17.87 2.80 -28.13
C ALA A 288 18.77 2.87 -29.37
N THR A 289 20.09 2.92 -29.17
CA THR A 289 21.08 2.91 -30.27
C THR A 289 20.94 1.68 -31.16
N ARG A 290 20.76 0.48 -30.58
CA ARG A 290 20.57 -0.76 -31.37
C ARG A 290 19.30 -0.77 -32.22
N LEU A 291 18.32 0.05 -31.85
CA LEU A 291 17.03 0.18 -32.54
C LEU A 291 16.97 1.41 -33.44
N ASP A 292 18.13 2.04 -33.73
CA ASP A 292 18.25 3.27 -34.53
C ASP A 292 17.39 4.43 -34.00
N LEU A 293 17.15 4.46 -32.69
CA LEU A 293 16.54 5.58 -32.00
C LEU A 293 17.61 6.57 -31.53
N PRO A 294 17.29 7.88 -31.44
CA PRO A 294 18.20 8.84 -30.83
C PRO A 294 18.45 8.48 -29.35
N PRO A 295 19.60 8.88 -28.79
CA PRO A 295 19.89 8.70 -27.38
C PRO A 295 18.77 9.30 -26.51
N PRO A 296 18.39 8.62 -25.42
CA PRO A 296 17.40 9.15 -24.48
C PRO A 296 17.93 10.43 -23.83
N VAL A 297 17.10 11.47 -23.79
CA VAL A 297 17.39 12.74 -23.11
C VAL A 297 16.89 12.68 -21.67
N SER A 298 17.66 13.21 -20.71
CA SER A 298 17.21 13.25 -19.32
C SER A 298 15.97 14.13 -19.17
N PHE A 299 15.01 13.68 -18.35
CA PHE A 299 13.80 14.46 -18.03
C PHE A 299 14.10 15.84 -17.41
N ARG A 300 15.32 16.05 -16.89
CA ARG A 300 15.76 17.31 -16.27
C ARG A 300 16.33 18.32 -17.28
N GLU A 301 16.62 17.89 -18.50
CA GLU A 301 17.19 18.74 -19.53
C GLU A 301 16.10 19.55 -20.25
N THR A 302 16.41 20.78 -20.62
CA THR A 302 15.50 21.67 -21.36
C THR A 302 15.05 21.08 -22.70
N GLU A 303 15.93 20.30 -23.31
CA GLU A 303 15.78 19.61 -24.58
C GLU A 303 14.76 18.46 -24.50
N ALA A 304 14.45 17.98 -23.29
CA ALA A 304 13.48 16.90 -23.07
C ALA A 304 12.12 17.21 -23.67
N ALA A 305 11.70 18.48 -23.66
CA ALA A 305 10.41 18.92 -24.23
C ALA A 305 10.27 18.61 -25.73
N ARG A 306 11.40 18.51 -26.47
CA ARG A 306 11.43 18.26 -27.92
C ARG A 306 12.00 16.89 -28.29
N ALA A 307 12.61 16.19 -27.33
CA ALA A 307 13.17 14.87 -27.55
C ALA A 307 12.06 13.83 -27.82
N PRO A 308 12.26 12.92 -28.79
CA PRO A 308 11.32 11.82 -29.04
C PRO A 308 11.45 10.71 -28.00
N LEU A 309 12.61 10.57 -27.34
CA LEU A 309 12.84 9.60 -26.27
C LEU A 309 13.40 10.34 -25.05
N VAL A 310 12.67 10.29 -23.95
CA VAL A 310 13.04 10.93 -22.68
C VAL A 310 13.15 9.86 -21.61
N VAL A 311 14.12 9.98 -20.71
CA VAL A 311 14.29 9.10 -19.56
C VAL A 311 14.16 9.86 -18.25
N VAL A 312 13.32 9.35 -17.34
CA VAL A 312 13.19 9.87 -15.97
C VAL A 312 14.27 9.22 -15.12
N ASP A 313 15.38 9.93 -14.95
CA ASP A 313 16.60 9.44 -14.32
C ASP A 313 16.65 9.60 -12.79
N GLN A 314 15.54 10.06 -12.18
CA GLN A 314 15.44 10.27 -10.74
C GLN A 314 14.14 9.73 -10.15
N VAL A 315 14.24 9.22 -8.93
CA VAL A 315 13.07 8.81 -8.12
C VAL A 315 12.29 10.04 -7.69
N GLY A 316 10.95 9.94 -7.67
CA GLY A 316 10.07 11.02 -7.22
C GLY A 316 9.37 11.79 -8.35
N HIS A 317 9.82 11.64 -9.60
CA HIS A 317 9.26 12.36 -10.75
C HIS A 317 8.18 11.60 -11.53
N LEU A 318 7.90 10.35 -11.17
CA LEU A 318 6.99 9.48 -11.91
C LEU A 318 5.58 10.06 -12.03
N ALA A 319 5.01 10.55 -10.93
CA ALA A 319 3.67 11.13 -10.94
C ALA A 319 3.59 12.38 -11.83
N ALA A 320 4.65 13.22 -11.82
CA ALA A 320 4.77 14.39 -12.69
C ALA A 320 4.82 13.99 -14.16
N SER A 321 5.56 12.92 -14.45
CA SER A 321 5.78 12.43 -15.81
C SER A 321 4.48 11.97 -16.44
N TYR A 322 3.60 11.29 -15.69
CA TYR A 322 2.29 10.87 -16.21
C TYR A 322 1.40 12.04 -16.63
N ALA A 323 1.53 13.21 -16.02
CA ALA A 323 0.78 14.40 -16.43
C ALA A 323 1.24 14.98 -17.79
N SER A 324 2.40 14.55 -18.32
CA SER A 324 2.96 15.04 -19.57
C SER A 324 2.55 14.25 -20.83
N GLY A 325 1.76 13.18 -20.68
CA GLY A 325 1.33 12.34 -21.79
C GLY A 325 -0.16 12.01 -21.77
N GLY A 326 -0.74 11.86 -22.96
CA GLY A 326 -2.11 11.41 -23.18
C GLY A 326 -2.25 9.89 -23.18
N ILE A 327 -1.13 9.15 -23.21
CA ILE A 327 -1.10 7.69 -23.15
C ILE A 327 -0.18 7.25 -22.01
N ALA A 328 -0.65 6.35 -21.14
CA ALA A 328 0.14 5.81 -20.04
C ALA A 328 0.34 4.29 -20.16
N TYR A 329 1.54 3.82 -19.85
CA TYR A 329 1.87 2.43 -19.62
C TYR A 329 2.43 2.26 -18.21
N VAL A 330 1.90 1.29 -17.46
CA VAL A 330 2.38 0.96 -16.12
C VAL A 330 3.18 -0.35 -16.20
N GLY A 331 4.47 -0.26 -15.91
CA GLY A 331 5.43 -1.34 -16.01
C GLY A 331 5.23 -2.49 -15.03
N GLY A 332 5.94 -3.59 -15.28
CA GLY A 332 5.76 -4.88 -14.59
C GLY A 332 4.69 -5.79 -15.19
N GLY A 333 3.95 -5.32 -16.19
CA GLY A 333 2.97 -6.11 -16.94
C GLY A 333 3.62 -7.22 -17.79
N ILE A 334 4.69 -6.88 -18.54
CA ILE A 334 5.38 -7.82 -19.44
C ILE A 334 6.30 -8.76 -18.66
N ARG A 335 6.99 -8.25 -17.62
CA ARG A 335 7.77 -9.07 -16.70
C ARG A 335 6.95 -10.20 -16.07
N ASN A 336 5.71 -9.92 -15.65
CA ASN A 336 4.81 -10.94 -15.09
C ASN A 336 4.40 -12.03 -16.09
N GLN A 337 4.54 -11.81 -17.40
CA GLN A 337 4.28 -12.80 -18.44
C GLN A 337 5.52 -13.61 -18.82
N ARG A 338 6.73 -13.07 -18.64
CA ARG A 338 8.01 -13.72 -18.98
C ARG A 338 8.76 -14.35 -17.80
N ASP A 339 8.20 -14.28 -16.58
CA ASP A 339 8.77 -14.96 -15.39
C ASP A 339 8.73 -16.49 -15.54
N PRO A 340 9.89 -17.18 -15.62
CA PRO A 340 9.96 -18.64 -15.78
C PRO A 340 9.28 -19.41 -14.63
N LEU A 341 9.21 -18.83 -13.43
CA LEU A 341 8.59 -19.46 -12.26
C LEU A 341 7.06 -19.47 -12.37
N ARG A 342 6.47 -18.47 -13.03
CA ARG A 342 5.05 -18.43 -13.36
C ARG A 342 4.71 -19.13 -14.66
N ASP A 343 5.63 -19.22 -15.61
CA ASP A 343 5.41 -19.97 -16.85
C ASP A 343 5.35 -21.49 -16.57
N ARG A 344 6.06 -21.97 -15.54
CA ARG A 344 5.85 -23.32 -14.96
C ARG A 344 4.49 -23.47 -14.26
N ALA A 345 4.02 -22.45 -13.55
CA ALA A 345 2.70 -22.47 -12.92
C ALA A 345 1.54 -22.39 -13.94
N ARG A 346 1.74 -21.68 -15.07
CA ARG A 346 0.78 -21.59 -16.17
C ARG A 346 0.76 -22.85 -17.03
N ARG A 347 1.89 -23.51 -17.31
CA ARG A 347 1.89 -24.80 -18.04
C ARG A 347 1.14 -25.92 -17.30
N VAL A 348 0.99 -25.81 -15.98
CA VAL A 348 0.12 -26.72 -15.19
C VAL A 348 -1.36 -26.27 -15.22
N ALA A 349 -1.66 -25.02 -15.59
CA ALA A 349 -3.00 -24.44 -15.54
C ALA A 349 -3.62 -24.10 -16.93
N THR A 350 -2.86 -24.14 -18.03
CA THR A 350 -3.33 -23.77 -19.38
C THR A 350 -3.76 -24.97 -20.23
N THR A 351 -4.44 -25.93 -19.63
CA THR A 351 -5.55 -26.63 -20.28
C THR A 351 -6.83 -25.80 -20.07
N GLY A 352 -6.94 -24.64 -20.72
CA GLY A 352 -8.18 -23.87 -20.77
C GLY A 352 -8.03 -22.35 -20.89
N GLY A 353 -8.39 -21.80 -22.05
CA GLY A 353 -8.99 -20.45 -22.17
C GLY A 353 -8.06 -19.27 -22.48
N ARG A 354 -8.18 -18.74 -23.70
CA ARG A 354 -7.74 -17.40 -24.19
C ARG A 354 -8.57 -16.28 -23.51
N GLY A 355 -8.24 -14.99 -23.39
CA GLY A 355 -7.17 -14.11 -23.88
C GLY A 355 -7.45 -12.64 -23.44
N THR A 356 -6.46 -11.75 -23.69
CA THR A 356 -6.51 -10.27 -23.88
C THR A 356 -7.14 -9.31 -22.85
N ALA A 357 -6.37 -8.28 -22.44
CA ALA A 357 -6.86 -6.92 -22.15
C ALA A 357 -5.73 -5.86 -22.28
N LEU A 358 -5.86 -4.97 -23.26
CA LEU A 358 -5.28 -3.62 -23.31
C LEU A 358 -6.42 -2.67 -22.93
N SER A 359 -6.32 -1.92 -21.82
CA SER A 359 -7.28 -0.87 -21.50
C SER A 359 -6.72 0.48 -21.93
N ARG A 360 -7.45 1.20 -22.78
CA ARG A 360 -7.31 2.65 -22.93
C ARG A 360 -7.85 3.31 -21.66
N CYS A 361 -7.10 4.25 -21.09
CA CYS A 361 -7.65 5.23 -20.15
C CYS A 361 -8.36 6.34 -20.94
#